data_AF-A0A1I3Q1L2-F1
#
_entry.id   AF-A0A1I3Q1L2-F1
#
_cell.length_a   1.000
_cell.length_b   1.000
_cell.length_c   1.000
_cell.angle_alpha   90.00
_cell.angle_beta   90.00
_cell.angle_gamma   90.00
#
_symmetry.space_group_name_H-M   'P 1'
#
loop_
_entity.id
_entity.type
_entity.pdbx_description
1 polymer ?
#
loop_
_entity_poly.entity_id
_entity_poly.type
_entity_poly.pdbx_seq_one_letter_code
_entity_poly.pdbx_strand_id
1 'polypeptide(L)'
;MLKIFMVIVTVILCVGYTFVLYKKRKDMENPHGWKSYVTPFVFIFAPVFALLSYIFGFVGIVTWLVLGVGFITASFFTKYLPEPKGSQ
;
A
#
# COMPACT_ATOMS: atom_id res chain seq x y z
N MET A 1 -14.80 0.75 21.42
CA MET A 1 -13.38 0.49 21.69
C MET A 1 -12.66 -0.19 20.52
N LEU A 2 -13.09 -1.38 20.07
CA LEU A 2 -12.41 -2.12 18.98
C LEU A 2 -12.24 -1.32 17.67
N LYS A 3 -13.29 -0.63 17.21
CA LYS A 3 -13.24 0.20 15.99
C LYS A 3 -12.18 1.31 16.07
N ILE A 4 -12.13 2.00 17.21
CA ILE A 4 -11.16 3.08 17.45
C ILE A 4 -9.74 2.52 17.47
N PHE A 5 -9.53 1.38 18.14
CA PHE A 5 -8.24 0.70 18.18
C PHE A 5 -7.77 0.31 16.77
N MET A 6 -8.64 -0.30 15.94
CA MET A 6 -8.32 -0.64 14.56
C MET A 6 -7.92 0.58 13.73
N VAL A 7 -8.66 1.70 13.85
CA VAL A 7 -8.30 2.97 13.18
C VAL A 7 -6.92 3.45 13.60
N ILE A 8 -6.63 3.50 14.90
CA ILE A 8 -5.34 3.96 15.42
C ILE A 8 -4.20 3.07 14.88
N VAL A 9 -4.35 1.75 14.95
CA VAL A 9 -3.34 0.81 14.47
C VAL A 9 -3.13 0.96 12.97
N THR A 10 -4.20 1.05 12.17
CA THR A 10 -4.09 1.26 10.71
C THR A 10 -3.37 2.56 10.38
N VAL A 11 -3.67 3.66 11.07
CA VAL A 11 -3.00 4.95 10.87
C VAL A 11 -1.52 4.85 11.20
N ILE A 12 -1.16 4.27 12.36
CA ILE A 12 0.25 4.09 12.76
C ILE A 12 1.02 3.25 11.73
N LEU A 13 0.44 2.15 11.26
CA LEU A 13 1.07 1.29 10.26
C LEU A 13 1.22 1.99 8.90
N CYS A 14 0.21 2.73 8.44
CA CYS A 14 0.28 3.46 7.17
C CYS A 14 1.33 4.58 7.22
N VAL A 15 1.37 5.35 8.32
CA VAL A 15 2.37 6.40 8.53
C VAL A 15 3.77 5.80 8.64
N GLY A 16 3.94 4.74 9.44
CA GLY A 16 5.21 4.04 9.60
C GLY A 16 5.73 3.45 8.29
N TYR A 17 4.85 2.79 7.53
CA TYR A 17 5.17 2.27 6.20
C TYR A 17 5.62 3.39 5.25
N THR A 18 4.87 4.49 5.18
CA THR A 18 5.17 5.63 4.32
C THR A 18 6.51 6.28 4.70
N PHE A 19 6.79 6.42 5.99
CA PHE A 19 8.05 6.95 6.49
C PHE A 19 9.24 6.06 6.10
N VAL A 20 9.12 4.75 6.31
CA VAL A 20 10.17 3.78 5.93
C VAL A 20 10.38 3.77 4.42
N LEU A 21 9.31 3.81 3.64
CA LEU A 21 9.36 3.89 2.18
C LEU A 21 10.09 5.15 1.72
N TYR A 22 9.75 6.31 2.27
CA TYR A 22 10.41 7.57 1.96
C TYR A 22 11.89 7.54 2.31
N LYS A 23 12.23 7.04 3.50
CA LYS A 23 13.63 6.90 3.93
C LYS A 23 14.43 5.99 3.00
N LYS A 24 13.88 4.84 2.62
CA LYS A 24 14.56 3.89 1.71
C LYS A 24 14.69 4.43 0.29
N ARG A 25 13.70 5.19 -0.20
CA ARG A 25 13.68 5.70 -1.58
C ARG A 25 14.60 6.88 -1.83
N LYS A 26 15.09 7.58 -0.80
CA LYS A 26 16.02 8.71 -0.97
C LYS A 26 17.33 8.31 -1.65
N ASP A 27 17.79 7.09 -1.40
CA ASP A 27 19.07 6.59 -1.89
C ASP A 27 18.94 5.68 -3.12
N MET A 28 17.73 5.55 -3.68
CA MET A 28 17.44 4.68 -4.82
C MET A 28 17.30 5.47 -6.11
N GLU A 29 17.67 4.87 -7.23
CA GLU A 29 17.33 5.39 -8.55
C GLU A 29 15.91 4.97 -8.92
N ASN A 30 15.08 5.94 -9.29
CA ASN A 30 13.71 5.69 -9.73
C ASN A 30 13.52 6.07 -11.21
N PRO A 31 14.08 5.28 -12.15
CA PRO A 31 13.93 5.52 -13.58
C PRO A 31 12.48 5.30 -14.05
N HIS A 32 11.66 4.60 -13.26
CA HIS A 32 10.28 4.25 -13.61
C HIS A 32 9.23 5.26 -13.10
N GLY A 33 9.66 6.30 -12.39
CA GLY A 33 8.82 7.43 -11.97
C GLY A 33 7.57 7.00 -11.20
N TRP A 34 6.40 7.41 -11.69
CA TRP A 34 5.10 7.17 -11.05
C TRP A 34 4.70 5.70 -10.99
N LYS A 35 5.12 4.87 -11.96
CA LYS A 35 4.80 3.42 -12.00
C LYS A 35 5.33 2.71 -10.76
N SER A 36 6.47 3.17 -10.24
CA SER A 36 7.09 2.67 -9.02
C SER A 36 6.22 2.84 -7.77
N TYR A 37 5.26 3.77 -7.77
CA TYR A 37 4.40 4.05 -6.63
C TYR A 37 3.11 3.23 -6.59
N VAL A 38 2.78 2.51 -7.67
CA VAL A 38 1.54 1.71 -7.75
C VAL A 38 1.53 0.62 -6.67
N THR A 39 2.60 -0.17 -6.57
CA THR A 39 2.68 -1.25 -5.57
C THR A 39 2.59 -0.70 -4.14
N PRO A 40 3.43 0.27 -3.70
CA PRO A 40 3.28 0.84 -2.36
C PRO A 40 1.92 1.46 -2.06
N PHE A 41 1.32 2.12 -3.06
CA PHE A 41 0.01 2.74 -2.90
C PHE A 41 -1.06 1.70 -2.60
N VAL A 42 -1.08 0.57 -3.32
CA VAL A 42 -2.04 -0.52 -3.05
C VAL A 42 -1.85 -1.07 -1.64
N PHE A 43 -0.61 -1.21 -1.15
CA PHE A 43 -0.35 -1.69 0.22
C PHE A 43 -0.81 -0.72 1.32
N ILE A 44 -0.88 0.58 1.03
CA ILE A 44 -1.49 1.57 1.96
C ILE A 44 -3.01 1.57 1.81
N PHE A 45 -3.51 1.54 0.59
CA PHE A 45 -4.94 1.58 0.28
C PHE A 45 -5.68 0.36 0.83
N ALA A 46 -5.11 -0.83 0.71
CA ALA A 46 -5.76 -2.09 1.09
C ALA A 46 -6.25 -2.13 2.55
N PRO A 47 -5.42 -1.87 3.58
CA PRO A 47 -5.87 -1.88 4.98
C PRO A 47 -6.88 -0.75 5.27
N VAL A 48 -6.73 0.41 4.64
CA VAL A 48 -7.69 1.53 4.79
C VAL A 48 -9.05 1.13 4.22
N PHE A 49 -9.08 0.57 3.02
CA PHE A 49 -10.31 0.17 2.35
C PHE A 49 -11.00 -1.00 3.07
N ALA A 50 -10.22 -1.98 3.53
CA ALA A 50 -10.74 -3.08 4.35
C ALA A 50 -11.37 -2.57 5.67
N LEU A 51 -10.73 -1.60 6.32
CA LEU A 51 -11.25 -0.99 7.54
C LEU A 51 -12.53 -0.18 7.28
N LEU A 52 -12.59 0.58 6.18
CA LEU A 52 -13.81 1.27 5.76
C LEU A 52 -14.94 0.27 5.51
N SER A 53 -14.65 -0.82 4.80
CA SER A 53 -15.64 -1.88 4.58
C SER A 53 -16.19 -2.44 5.89
N TYR A 54 -15.33 -2.65 6.88
CA TYR A 54 -15.73 -3.13 8.20
C TYR A 54 -16.58 -2.11 8.97
N ILE A 55 -16.21 -0.82 8.94
CA ILE A 55 -16.90 0.24 9.68
C ILE A 55 -18.29 0.52 9.09
N PHE A 56 -18.38 0.59 7.76
CA PHE A 56 -19.60 0.93 7.04
C PHE A 56 -20.47 -0.29 6.67
N GLY A 57 -20.01 -1.51 6.97
CA GLY A 57 -20.75 -2.73 6.68
C GLY A 57 -20.90 -3.02 5.19
N PHE A 58 -19.93 -2.63 4.35
CA PHE A 58 -19.94 -2.96 2.93
C PHE A 58 -19.92 -4.48 2.71
N VAL A 59 -20.52 -4.92 1.60
CA VAL A 59 -20.57 -6.33 1.21
C VAL A 59 -19.14 -6.86 1.02
N GLY A 60 -18.78 -7.89 1.79
CA GLY A 60 -17.42 -8.44 1.79
C GLY A 60 -16.90 -8.81 0.39
N ILE A 61 -17.75 -9.34 -0.49
CA ILE A 61 -17.34 -9.72 -1.85
C ILE A 61 -16.85 -8.54 -2.69
N VAL A 62 -17.46 -7.36 -2.53
CA VAL A 62 -17.04 -6.14 -3.25
C VAL A 62 -15.66 -5.72 -2.75
N THR A 63 -15.46 -5.75 -1.44
CA THR A 63 -14.16 -5.45 -0.82
C THR A 63 -13.09 -6.41 -1.30
N TRP A 64 -13.37 -7.72 -1.31
CA TRP A 64 -12.44 -8.73 -1.79
C TRP A 64 -12.12 -8.60 -3.28
N LEU A 65 -13.09 -8.23 -4.12
CA LEU A 65 -12.83 -7.98 -5.54
C LEU A 65 -11.92 -6.77 -5.76
N VAL A 66 -12.20 -5.64 -5.08
CA VAL A 66 -11.37 -4.43 -5.18
C VAL A 66 -9.95 -4.71 -4.69
N LEU A 67 -9.81 -5.39 -3.54
CA LEU A 67 -8.51 -5.76 -3.01
C LEU A 67 -7.79 -6.76 -3.92
N GLY A 68 -8.49 -7.77 -4.44
CA GLY A 68 -7.94 -8.77 -5.35
C GLY A 68 -7.37 -8.15 -6.62
N VAL A 69 -8.16 -7.31 -7.30
CA VAL A 69 -7.70 -6.56 -8.48
C VAL A 69 -6.54 -5.63 -8.12
N GLY A 70 -6.62 -4.96 -6.97
CA GLY A 70 -5.55 -4.11 -6.46
C GLY A 70 -4.24 -4.87 -6.27
N PHE A 71 -4.27 -6.03 -5.61
CA PHE A 71 -3.08 -6.85 -5.36
C PHE A 71 -2.49 -7.46 -6.62
N ILE A 72 -3.33 -7.91 -7.56
CA ILE A 72 -2.88 -8.36 -8.88
C ILE A 72 -2.19 -7.21 -9.62
N THR A 73 -2.80 -6.02 -9.62
CA THR A 73 -2.18 -4.84 -10.23
C THR A 73 -0.85 -4.49 -9.54
N ALA A 74 -0.81 -4.54 -8.21
CA ALA A 74 0.39 -4.27 -7.45
C ALA A 74 1.51 -5.27 -7.74
N SER A 75 1.20 -6.56 -7.92
CA SER A 75 2.19 -7.58 -8.23
C SER A 75 2.81 -7.37 -9.61
N PHE A 76 2.02 -7.00 -10.63
CA PHE A 76 2.53 -6.65 -11.95
C PHE A 76 3.47 -5.44 -11.96
N PHE A 77 3.28 -4.50 -11.03
CA PHE A 77 4.09 -3.28 -10.94
C PHE A 77 5.33 -3.40 -10.04
N THR A 78 5.54 -4.55 -9.39
CA THR A 78 6.76 -4.82 -8.60
C THR A 78 8.05 -4.66 -9.41
N LYS A 79 8.02 -4.99 -10.71
CA LYS A 79 9.13 -4.80 -11.65
C LYS A 79 9.55 -3.33 -11.87
N TYR A 80 8.72 -2.37 -11.44
CA TYR A 80 9.02 -0.95 -11.52
C TYR A 80 9.50 -0.37 -10.18
N LEU A 81 9.71 -1.21 -9.16
CA LEU A 81 10.25 -0.76 -7.89
C LEU A 81 11.68 -0.21 -8.09
N PRO A 82 12.09 0.81 -7.30
CA PRO A 82 13.40 1.42 -7.45
C PRO A 82 14.48 0.42 -7.02
N GLU A 83 15.58 0.39 -7.75
CA GLU A 83 16.74 -0.44 -7.43
C GLU A 83 17.79 0.37 -6.66
N PRO A 84 18.60 -0.28 -5.81
CA PRO A 84 19.74 0.37 -5.16
C PRO A 84 20.73 0.89 -6.21
N LYS A 85 21.27 2.10 -6.00
CA LYS A 85 22.35 2.63 -6.83
C LYS A 85 23.56 1.68 -6.78
N GLY A 86 23.92 1.09 -7.92
CA GLY A 86 25.07 0.19 -8.06
C GLY A 86 24.77 -1.30 -8.25
N SER A 87 23.55 -1.70 -8.61
CA SER A 87 23.25 -3.09 -9.01
C SER A 87 23.44 -3.40 -10.51
N GLN A 88 24.28 -2.63 -11.21
CA GLN A 88 24.79 -3.00 -12.54
C GLN A 88 26.21 -3.53 -12.44
#